data_AF-A0A7R9BWI4-F1
#
_entry.id   AF-A0A7R9BWI4-F1
#
_cell.length_a   1.000
_cell.length_b   1.000
_cell.length_c   1.000
_cell.angle_alpha   90.00
_cell.angle_beta   90.00
_cell.angle_gamma   90.00
#
_symmetry.space_group_name_H-M   'P 1'
#
loop_
_entity.id
_entity.type
_entity.pdbx_description
1 polymer ?
#
loop_
_entity_poly.entity_id
_entity_poly.type
_entity_poly.pdbx_seq_one_letter_code
_entity_poly.pdbx_strand_id
1 'polypeptide(L)'
;MGKKTIKYGRDPVVLLAAFAHLAAFFLIFLNLPNNSAFGPTSDEAYITSRMWLALLCSYLLGLGDACYNTQLYAIVGSLYSTDSAPAFALYKFAQSVAAAIAFFYSSHVGLHDQLLILTVSCLIGTFTFWLVIWRYEGRTRGYSEIQAEGRLRRD
;
A
#
# COMPACT_ATOMS: atom_id res chain seq x y z
N MET A 1 0.33 -28.37 -8.51
CA MET A 1 -0.85 -27.59 -8.06
C MET A 1 -0.53 -26.23 -7.40
N GLY A 2 0.73 -25.75 -7.36
CA GLY A 2 1.10 -24.50 -6.65
C GLY A 2 0.89 -23.16 -7.39
N LYS A 3 0.52 -23.15 -8.68
CA LYS A 3 0.43 -21.90 -9.48
C LYS A 3 -0.87 -21.11 -9.27
N LYS A 4 -1.97 -21.76 -8.87
CA LYS A 4 -3.26 -21.08 -8.60
C LYS A 4 -3.29 -20.45 -7.19
N THR A 5 -2.63 -21.07 -6.20
CA THR A 5 -2.61 -20.58 -4.82
C THR A 5 -1.80 -19.28 -4.65
N ILE A 6 -0.71 -19.10 -5.41
CA ILE A 6 0.08 -17.86 -5.38
C ILE A 6 -0.69 -16.67 -6.00
N LYS A 7 -1.55 -16.95 -6.99
CA LYS A 7 -2.38 -15.96 -7.67
C LYS A 7 -3.48 -15.41 -6.74
N TYR A 8 -4.19 -16.31 -6.06
CA TYR A 8 -5.28 -15.93 -5.14
C TYR A 8 -4.80 -15.40 -3.79
N GLY A 9 -3.53 -15.57 -3.41
CA GLY A 9 -3.01 -15.04 -2.15
C GLY A 9 -2.59 -13.57 -2.22
N ARG A 10 -2.22 -13.07 -3.41
CA ARG A 10 -1.64 -11.72 -3.52
C ARG A 10 -2.66 -10.60 -3.52
N ASP A 11 -3.72 -10.77 -4.29
CA ASP A 11 -4.78 -9.78 -4.48
C ASP A 11 -5.59 -9.50 -3.20
N PRO A 12 -6.08 -10.50 -2.43
CA PRO A 12 -6.88 -10.21 -1.24
C PRO A 12 -6.07 -9.58 -0.10
N VAL A 13 -4.77 -9.88 0.01
CA VAL A 13 -3.92 -9.29 1.07
C VAL A 13 -3.72 -7.80 0.82
N VAL A 14 -3.57 -7.36 -0.43
CA VAL A 14 -3.45 -5.92 -0.75
C VAL A 14 -4.80 -5.21 -0.60
N LEU A 15 -5.90 -5.84 -0.96
CA LEU A 15 -7.24 -5.28 -0.72
C LEU A 15 -7.54 -5.15 0.78
N LEU A 16 -7.16 -6.15 1.58
CA LEU A 16 -7.28 -6.09 3.04
C LEU A 16 -6.43 -4.95 3.62
N ALA A 17 -5.19 -4.79 3.13
CA ALA A 17 -4.31 -3.71 3.56
C ALA A 17 -4.89 -2.33 3.23
N ALA A 18 -5.35 -2.14 1.99
CA ALA A 18 -6.00 -0.90 1.56
C ALA A 18 -7.25 -0.60 2.38
N PHE A 19 -8.08 -1.61 2.67
CA PHE A 19 -9.25 -1.46 3.53
C PHE A 19 -8.86 -1.08 4.96
N ALA A 20 -7.83 -1.71 5.52
CA ALA A 20 -7.32 -1.39 6.86
C ALA A 20 -6.80 0.06 6.94
N HIS A 21 -6.06 0.52 5.92
CA HIS A 21 -5.60 1.91 5.81
C HIS A 21 -6.77 2.90 5.69
N LEU A 22 -7.74 2.64 4.81
CA LEU A 22 -8.93 3.49 4.66
C LEU A 22 -9.75 3.57 5.95
N ALA A 23 -9.95 2.43 6.62
CA ALA A 23 -10.61 2.39 7.93
C ALA A 23 -9.81 3.20 8.95
N ALA A 24 -8.50 3.01 9.04
CA ALA A 24 -7.64 3.77 9.96
C ALA A 24 -7.73 5.29 9.69
N PHE A 25 -7.63 5.74 8.44
CA PHE A 25 -7.72 7.17 8.11
C PHE A 25 -9.07 7.76 8.47
N PHE A 26 -10.15 7.02 8.22
CA PHE A 26 -11.49 7.43 8.60
C PHE A 26 -11.67 7.51 10.12
N LEU A 27 -11.17 6.53 10.88
CA LEU A 27 -11.21 6.58 12.34
C LEU A 27 -10.34 7.71 12.92
N ILE A 28 -9.18 8.00 12.33
CA ILE A 28 -8.31 9.12 12.75
C ILE A 28 -9.02 10.45 12.50
N PHE A 29 -9.65 10.61 11.34
CA PHE A 29 -10.41 11.81 11.00
C PHE A 29 -11.55 12.07 12.00
N LEU A 30 -12.25 11.03 12.45
CA LEU A 30 -13.31 11.14 13.44
C LEU A 30 -12.80 11.39 14.88
N ASN A 31 -11.63 10.86 15.22
CA ASN A 31 -11.10 10.82 16.59
C ASN A 31 -10.14 11.96 16.94
N LEU A 32 -9.52 12.61 15.93
CA LEU A 32 -8.53 13.68 16.14
C LEU A 32 -8.94 15.01 15.47
N PRO A 33 -8.86 16.15 16.19
CA PRO A 33 -9.03 17.48 15.61
C PRO A 33 -7.86 17.86 14.68
N ASN A 34 -8.10 18.79 13.76
CA ASN A 34 -7.14 19.17 12.71
C ASN A 34 -5.79 19.68 13.25
N ASN A 35 -5.82 20.32 14.43
CA ASN A 35 -4.64 20.88 15.09
C ASN A 35 -3.82 19.86 15.89
N SER A 36 -4.24 18.59 15.98
CA SER A 36 -3.48 17.55 16.69
C SER A 36 -2.09 17.30 16.10
N ALA A 37 -1.85 17.67 14.83
CA ALA A 37 -0.53 17.58 14.20
C ALA A 37 0.48 18.60 14.74
N PHE A 38 0.02 19.72 15.34
CA PHE A 38 0.88 20.83 15.78
C PHE A 38 1.11 20.87 17.29
N GLY A 39 0.33 20.10 18.07
CA GLY A 39 0.48 20.01 19.52
C GLY A 39 -0.78 19.49 20.23
N PRO A 40 -0.74 19.37 21.57
CA PRO A 40 -1.93 19.08 22.35
C PRO A 40 -2.93 20.23 22.18
N THR A 41 -4.08 19.93 21.58
CA THR A 41 -5.15 20.91 21.32
C THR A 41 -6.39 20.58 22.14
N SER A 42 -7.10 21.63 22.55
CA SER A 42 -8.42 21.55 23.22
C SER A 42 -9.58 21.56 22.22
N ASP A 43 -9.28 21.63 20.92
CA ASP A 43 -10.28 21.71 19.85
C ASP A 43 -11.18 20.47 19.84
N GLU A 44 -12.48 20.69 19.64
CA GLU A 44 -13.45 19.59 19.59
C GLU A 44 -13.22 18.73 18.34
N ALA A 45 -12.85 17.47 18.57
CA ALA A 45 -12.98 16.42 17.55
C ALA A 45 -14.46 16.16 17.25
N TYR A 46 -14.76 15.66 16.05
CA TYR A 46 -16.11 15.24 15.65
C TYR A 46 -16.72 14.19 16.60
N ILE A 47 -15.89 13.36 17.24
CA ILE A 47 -16.27 12.44 18.31
C ILE A 47 -15.39 12.73 19.53
N THR A 48 -15.92 12.54 20.75
CA THR A 48 -15.12 12.63 21.99
C THR A 48 -13.88 11.74 21.87
N SER A 49 -12.70 12.36 21.91
CA SER A 49 -11.45 11.64 21.66
C SER A 49 -11.26 10.52 22.70
N ARG A 50 -11.06 9.28 22.24
CA ARG A 50 -10.96 8.08 23.10
C ARG A 50 -9.66 7.35 22.82
N MET A 51 -8.93 7.03 23.89
CA MET A 51 -7.64 6.30 23.82
C MET A 51 -7.75 4.98 23.06
N TRP A 52 -8.80 4.20 23.29
CA TRP A 52 -9.00 2.91 22.61
C TRP A 52 -9.17 3.05 21.09
N LEU A 53 -9.81 4.12 20.62
CA LEU A 53 -9.93 4.38 19.18
C LEU A 53 -8.56 4.73 18.58
N ALA A 54 -7.73 5.51 19.28
CA ALA A 54 -6.39 5.84 18.82
C ALA A 54 -5.48 4.59 18.76
N LEU A 55 -5.59 3.70 19.75
CA LEU A 55 -4.89 2.42 19.74
C LEU A 55 -5.34 1.51 18.58
N LEU A 56 -6.66 1.46 18.33
CA LEU A 56 -7.19 0.72 17.19
C LEU A 56 -6.72 1.31 15.84
N CYS A 57 -6.68 2.64 15.72
CA CYS A 57 -6.15 3.31 14.53
C CYS A 57 -4.69 2.93 14.28
N SER A 58 -3.84 3.03 15.31
CA SER A 58 -2.42 2.67 15.23
C SER A 58 -2.22 1.21 14.85
N TYR A 59 -3.03 0.32 15.43
CA TYR A 59 -3.03 -1.11 15.07
C TYR A 59 -3.40 -1.34 13.60
N LEU A 60 -4.49 -0.74 13.11
CA LEU A 60 -4.94 -0.89 11.72
C LEU A 60 -3.95 -0.29 10.72
N LEU A 61 -3.37 0.86 11.03
CA LEU A 61 -2.28 1.49 10.26
C LEU A 61 -1.08 0.56 10.15
N GLY A 62 -0.58 0.06 11.28
CA GLY A 62 0.57 -0.84 11.32
C GLY A 62 0.32 -2.17 10.61
N LEU A 63 -0.89 -2.72 10.75
CA LEU A 63 -1.32 -3.93 10.04
C LEU A 63 -1.32 -3.69 8.53
N GLY A 64 -1.93 -2.59 8.07
CA GLY A 64 -1.96 -2.21 6.66
C GLY A 64 -0.57 -2.03 6.07
N ASP A 65 0.31 -1.30 6.75
CA ASP A 65 1.68 -1.06 6.30
C ASP A 65 2.50 -2.35 6.21
N ALA A 66 2.39 -3.24 7.21
CA ALA A 66 3.08 -4.52 7.20
C ALA A 66 2.64 -5.39 6.01
N CYS A 67 1.34 -5.44 5.74
CA CYS A 67 0.79 -6.16 4.59
C CYS A 67 1.26 -5.55 3.27
N TYR A 68 1.17 -4.22 3.10
CA TYR A 68 1.61 -3.54 1.88
C TYR A 68 3.08 -3.77 1.59
N ASN A 69 3.95 -3.59 2.60
CA ASN A 69 5.38 -3.79 2.46
C ASN A 69 5.69 -5.23 2.03
N THR A 70 5.08 -6.23 2.66
CA THR A 70 5.27 -7.65 2.30
C THR A 70 4.89 -7.91 0.84
N GLN A 71 3.72 -7.44 0.42
CA GLN A 71 3.19 -7.69 -0.91
C GLN A 71 3.98 -6.98 -2.00
N LEU A 72 4.33 -5.72 -1.75
CA LEU A 72 5.09 -4.92 -2.69
C LEU A 72 6.51 -5.47 -2.85
N TYR A 73 7.17 -5.83 -1.75
CA TYR A 73 8.49 -6.44 -1.81
C TYR A 73 8.47 -7.76 -2.57
N ALA A 74 7.44 -8.59 -2.34
CA ALA A 74 7.29 -9.83 -3.08
C ALA A 74 7.16 -9.55 -4.59
N ILE A 75 6.41 -8.52 -5.00
CA ILE A 75 6.20 -8.19 -6.42
C ILE A 75 7.48 -7.68 -7.06
N VAL A 76 8.17 -6.73 -6.43
CA VAL A 76 9.47 -6.22 -6.90
C VAL A 76 10.46 -7.37 -7.07
N GLY A 77 10.55 -8.26 -6.07
CA GLY A 77 11.39 -9.46 -6.14
C GLY A 77 10.99 -10.42 -7.25
N SER A 78 9.69 -10.58 -7.55
CA SER A 78 9.23 -11.45 -8.64
C SER A 78 9.37 -10.83 -10.04
N LEU A 79 9.35 -9.50 -10.14
CA LEU A 79 9.47 -8.79 -11.43
C LEU A 79 10.93 -8.61 -11.84
N TYR A 80 11.81 -8.38 -10.85
CA TYR A 80 13.25 -8.20 -11.03
C TYR A 80 14.05 -9.35 -10.40
N SER A 81 13.63 -10.60 -10.65
CA SER A 81 14.23 -11.77 -9.98
C SER A 81 15.73 -11.95 -10.24
N THR A 82 16.24 -11.45 -11.37
CA THR A 82 17.66 -11.52 -11.73
C THR A 82 18.49 -10.41 -11.08
N ASP A 83 17.89 -9.23 -10.89
CA ASP A 83 18.56 -8.02 -10.39
C ASP A 83 17.72 -7.35 -9.28
N SER A 84 17.34 -8.12 -8.26
CA SER A 84 16.38 -7.66 -7.27
C SER A 84 16.98 -6.60 -6.34
N ALA A 85 18.26 -6.72 -5.99
CA ALA A 85 18.96 -5.80 -5.08
C ALA A 85 18.91 -4.32 -5.54
N PRO A 86 19.30 -3.96 -6.78
CA PRO A 86 19.19 -2.57 -7.26
C PRO A 86 17.73 -2.11 -7.36
N ALA A 87 16.79 -2.99 -7.72
CA ALA A 87 15.36 -2.65 -7.76
C ALA A 87 14.81 -2.30 -6.36
N PHE A 88 15.18 -3.07 -5.33
CA PHE A 88 14.84 -2.77 -3.94
C PHE A 88 15.51 -1.49 -3.44
N ALA A 89 16.75 -1.22 -3.83
CA ALA A 89 17.45 0.00 -3.47
C ALA A 89 16.74 1.24 -4.04
N LEU A 90 16.37 1.21 -5.33
CA LEU A 90 15.62 2.30 -5.97
C LEU A 90 14.24 2.49 -5.32
N TYR A 91 13.56 1.40 -4.98
CA TYR A 91 12.28 1.46 -4.27
C TYR A 91 12.42 2.16 -2.90
N LYS A 92 13.40 1.74 -2.08
CA LYS A 92 13.63 2.35 -0.76
C LYS A 92 14.08 3.81 -0.86
N PHE A 93 14.81 4.17 -1.92
CA PHE A 93 15.17 5.55 -2.22
C PHE A 93 13.93 6.40 -2.54
N ALA A 94 13.02 5.90 -3.39
CA ALA A 94 11.77 6.59 -3.66
C ALA A 94 10.92 6.76 -2.38
N GLN A 95 10.88 5.72 -1.54
CA GLN A 95 10.18 5.77 -0.24
C GLN A 95 10.79 6.82 0.70
N SER A 96 12.12 6.93 0.78
CA SER A 96 12.76 7.92 1.64
C SER A 96 12.55 9.36 1.15
N VAL A 97 12.55 9.58 -0.17
CA VAL A 97 12.20 10.88 -0.76
C VAL A 97 10.75 11.24 -0.45
N ALA A 98 9.81 10.30 -0.61
CA ALA A 98 8.41 10.52 -0.27
C ALA A 98 8.23 10.84 1.22
N ALA A 99 8.93 10.14 2.11
CA ALA A 99 8.92 10.41 3.55
C ALA A 99 9.53 11.77 3.89
N ALA A 100 10.60 12.19 3.20
CA ALA A 100 11.19 13.51 3.39
C ALA A 100 10.22 14.63 2.99
N ILE A 101 9.52 14.47 1.86
CA ILE A 101 8.46 15.38 1.42
C ILE A 101 7.32 15.41 2.46
N ALA A 102 6.92 14.23 2.96
CA ALA A 102 5.91 14.09 3.99
C ALA A 102 6.24 14.85 5.27
N PHE A 103 7.45 14.69 5.78
CA PHE A 103 7.89 15.45 6.94
C PHE A 103 8.00 16.95 6.68
N PHE A 104 8.39 17.36 5.48
CA PHE A 104 8.48 18.77 5.14
C PHE A 104 7.11 19.45 5.19
N TYR A 105 6.09 18.90 4.51
CA TYR A 105 4.75 19.49 4.54
C TYR A 105 4.04 19.28 5.89
N SER A 106 4.40 18.25 6.66
CA SER A 106 3.77 17.95 7.95
C SER A 106 3.86 19.11 8.95
N SER A 107 4.85 19.98 8.80
CA SER A 107 5.06 21.14 9.68
C SER A 107 4.17 22.35 9.34
N HIS A 108 3.52 22.36 8.17
CA HIS A 108 2.71 23.49 7.69
C HIS A 108 1.24 23.12 7.43
N VAL A 109 0.92 21.82 7.34
CA VAL A 109 -0.37 21.30 6.89
C VAL A 109 -1.07 20.55 8.01
N GLY A 110 -2.35 20.86 8.25
CA GLY A 110 -3.15 20.26 9.33
C GLY A 110 -3.41 18.77 9.13
N LEU A 111 -3.75 18.07 10.22
CA LEU A 111 -3.93 16.62 10.22
C LEU A 111 -4.93 16.12 9.16
N HIS A 112 -6.04 16.86 8.96
CA HIS A 112 -7.09 16.47 8.01
C HIS A 112 -6.58 16.49 6.56
N ASP A 113 -5.79 17.50 6.21
CA ASP A 113 -5.20 17.63 4.89
C ASP A 113 -4.13 16.54 4.65
N GLN A 114 -3.35 16.20 5.68
CA GLN A 114 -2.39 15.09 5.62
C GLN A 114 -3.10 13.74 5.37
N LEU A 115 -4.22 13.50 6.07
CA LEU A 115 -5.05 12.30 5.88
C LEU A 115 -5.67 12.24 4.48
N LEU A 116 -6.07 13.38 3.93
CA LEU A 116 -6.62 13.46 2.58
C LEU A 116 -5.55 13.11 1.53
N ILE A 117 -4.35 13.67 1.66
CA ILE A 117 -3.20 13.32 0.80
C ILE A 117 -2.90 11.82 0.88
N LEU A 118 -2.89 11.26 2.10
CA LEU A 118 -2.60 9.85 2.32
C LEU A 118 -3.69 8.94 1.75
N THR A 119 -4.96 9.34 1.87
CA THR A 119 -6.11 8.61 1.30
C THR A 119 -6.04 8.60 -0.23
N VAL A 120 -5.84 9.75 -0.86
CA VAL A 120 -5.72 9.84 -2.33
C VAL A 120 -4.52 9.04 -2.83
N SER A 121 -3.37 9.18 -2.15
CA SER A 121 -2.15 8.43 -2.49
C SER A 121 -2.36 6.92 -2.33
N CYS A 122 -3.09 6.49 -1.30
CA CYS A 122 -3.45 5.09 -1.08
C CYS A 122 -4.31 4.55 -2.23
N LEU A 123 -5.37 5.26 -2.62
CA LEU A 123 -6.24 4.87 -3.74
C LEU A 123 -5.48 4.76 -5.06
N ILE A 124 -4.64 5.75 -5.39
CA ILE A 124 -3.78 5.73 -6.58
C ILE A 124 -2.80 4.55 -6.51
N GLY A 125 -2.22 4.29 -5.33
CA GLY A 125 -1.32 3.17 -5.08
C GLY A 125 -2.01 1.82 -5.31
N THR A 126 -3.18 1.59 -4.73
CA THR A 126 -3.99 0.38 -4.94
C THR A 126 -4.37 0.20 -6.40
N PHE A 127 -4.79 1.27 -7.09
CA PHE A 127 -5.15 1.23 -8.50
C PHE A 127 -3.95 0.87 -9.38
N THR A 128 -2.82 1.53 -9.16
CA THR A 128 -1.57 1.26 -9.90
C THR A 128 -1.10 -0.17 -9.67
N PHE A 129 -1.21 -0.66 -8.43
CA PHE A 129 -0.89 -2.04 -8.09
C PHE A 129 -1.73 -3.03 -8.91
N TRP A 130 -3.04 -2.80 -8.98
CA TRP A 130 -3.94 -3.65 -9.74
C TRP A 130 -3.60 -3.64 -11.24
N LEU A 131 -3.31 -2.46 -11.80
CA LEU A 131 -2.85 -2.34 -13.19
C LEU A 131 -1.57 -3.12 -13.45
N VAL A 132 -0.58 -3.03 -12.56
CA VAL A 132 0.69 -3.74 -12.68
C VAL A 132 0.49 -5.25 -12.65
N ILE A 133 -0.31 -5.76 -11.70
CA ILE A 133 -0.62 -7.19 -11.63
C ILE A 133 -1.31 -7.66 -12.90
N TRP A 134 -2.36 -6.96 -13.33
CA TRP A 134 -3.10 -7.35 -14.53
C TRP A 134 -2.20 -7.42 -15.77
N ARG A 135 -1.29 -6.45 -15.91
CA ARG A 135 -0.34 -6.37 -17.03
C ARG A 135 0.74 -7.45 -16.94
N TYR A 136 1.22 -7.78 -15.74
CA TYR A 136 2.15 -8.87 -15.49
C TYR A 136 1.52 -10.23 -15.83
N GLU A 137 0.29 -10.47 -15.39
CA GLU A 137 -0.43 -11.71 -15.70
C GLU A 137 -0.68 -11.89 -17.19
N GLY A 138 -1.06 -10.82 -17.90
CA GLY A 138 -1.24 -10.84 -19.35
C GLY A 138 0.02 -11.29 -20.08
N ARG A 139 1.20 -10.76 -19.70
CA ARG A 139 2.49 -11.17 -20.26
C ARG A 139 2.82 -12.62 -19.98
N THR A 140 2.57 -13.08 -18.74
CA THR A 140 2.92 -14.44 -18.33
C THR A 140 2.04 -15.49 -19.01
N ARG A 141 0.75 -15.19 -19.26
CA ARG A 141 -0.16 -16.06 -20.02
C ARG A 141 0.30 -16.21 -21.47
N GLY A 142 0.65 -15.11 -22.14
CA GLY A 142 1.14 -15.16 -23.53
C GLY A 142 2.40 -16.02 -23.69
N TYR A 143 3.38 -15.92 -22.78
CA TYR A 143 4.56 -16.79 -22.80
C TYR A 143 4.21 -18.27 -22.63
N SER A 144 3.25 -18.60 -21.77
CA SER A 144 2.83 -19.99 -21.55
C SER A 144 2.11 -20.59 -22.76
N GLU A 145 1.34 -19.79 -23.51
CA GLU A 145 0.67 -20.23 -24.74
C GLU A 145 1.67 -20.48 -25.86
N ILE A 146 2.62 -19.56 -26.08
CA ILE A 146 3.69 -19.74 -27.08
C ILE A 146 4.54 -20.98 -26.76
N GLN A 147 4.85 -21.21 -25.49
CA GLN A 147 5.64 -22.38 -25.08
C GLN A 147 4.85 -23.70 -25.22
N ALA A 148 3.52 -23.66 -25.04
CA ALA A 148 2.65 -24.80 -25.29
C ALA A 148 2.54 -25.11 -26.79
N GLU A 149 2.35 -24.10 -27.64
CA GLU A 149 2.36 -24.26 -29.11
C GLU A 149 3.72 -24.78 -29.62
N GLY A 150 4.82 -24.25 -29.09
CA GLY A 150 6.17 -24.71 -29.44
C GLY A 150 6.53 -26.12 -28.94
N ARG A 151 5.77 -26.68 -27.98
CA ARG A 151 5.83 -28.11 -27.65
C ARG A 151 5.03 -28.93 -28.64
N LEU A 152 3.77 -28.55 -28.89
CA LEU A 152 2.87 -29.28 -29.79
C LEU A 152 3.39 -29.38 -31.24
N ARG A 153 4.20 -28.41 -31.70
CA ARG A 153 4.82 -28.46 -33.03
C ARG A 153 6.07 -29.35 -33.13
N ARG A 154 6.59 -29.84 -32.01
CA ARG A 154 7.79 -30.70 -31.96
C ARG A 154 7.47 -32.19 -31.76
N ASP A 155 6.18 -32.50 -31.59
CA ASP A 155 5.64 -33.85 -31.39
C ASP A 155 4.87 -34.27 -32.66
#